data_AF-A0A9E7KRG5-F1
#
_entry.id   AF-A0A9E7KRG5-F1
#
_cell.length_a   1.000
_cell.length_b   1.000
_cell.length_c   1.000
_cell.angle_alpha   90.00
_cell.angle_beta   90.00
_cell.angle_gamma   90.00
#
_symmetry.space_group_name_H-M   'P 1'
#
loop_
_entity.id
_entity.type
_entity.pdbx_description
1 polymer ?
#
loop_
_entity_poly.entity_id
_entity_poly.type
_entity_poly.pdbx_seq_one_letter_code
_entity_poly.pdbx_strand_id
1 'polypeptide(L)'
;MVSSMMVSSAATFTRASPAQSSMVAPFTGLKSTSAFPVTRKPNADLSHLPSNGGRVHCMKVWPIEGKKKFETLSYLPQLKDEALLKQIEYLLRSKWIPCLEFCPKGFVWRENHRSPGYYDGRYWTMWKLPMFGCTDAVQVAKELEECQKEYPDAFIRIIGFDNNRQVQCISFIAYKPVGYD
;
A
#
# COMPACT_ATOMS: atom_id res chain seq x y z
N MET A 1 59.11 13.29 19.59
CA MET A 1 60.09 14.38 19.78
C MET A 1 60.46 14.88 18.38
N VAL A 2 60.57 16.19 18.08
CA VAL A 2 60.32 17.42 18.85
C VAL A 2 59.90 18.54 17.85
N SER A 3 59.45 19.70 18.38
CA SER A 3 59.09 21.02 17.78
C SER A 3 59.98 21.54 16.61
N SER A 4 59.71 22.67 15.93
CA SER A 4 58.94 23.92 16.20
C SER A 4 58.42 24.57 14.89
N MET A 5 57.44 25.50 14.79
CA MET A 5 56.85 26.55 15.65
C MET A 5 57.55 27.94 15.57
N MET A 6 56.75 29.04 15.53
CA MET A 6 57.14 30.49 15.48
C MET A 6 57.65 30.99 14.09
N VAL A 7 57.63 32.28 13.64
CA VAL A 7 57.16 33.64 14.06
C VAL A 7 57.30 34.57 12.79
N SER A 8 56.61 35.67 12.46
CA SER A 8 55.34 36.37 12.85
C SER A 8 54.99 37.47 11.79
N SER A 9 54.10 38.43 12.14
CA SER A 9 53.58 39.66 11.45
C SER A 9 54.62 40.57 10.73
N ALA A 10 54.27 41.56 9.88
CA ALA A 10 53.03 42.31 9.63
C ALA A 10 52.90 42.70 8.11
N ALA A 11 52.18 43.71 7.56
CA ALA A 11 51.45 44.90 8.04
C ALA A 11 50.32 45.33 7.03
N THR A 12 49.96 46.63 6.92
CA THR A 12 48.93 47.17 5.99
C THR A 12 49.30 48.53 5.38
N PHE A 13 48.78 48.88 4.19
CA PHE A 13 47.95 50.10 3.99
C PHE A 13 47.28 50.19 2.59
N THR A 14 45.95 50.34 2.62
CA THR A 14 44.99 50.91 1.64
C THR A 14 45.41 51.25 0.19
N ARG A 15 44.64 50.72 -0.77
CA ARG A 15 43.92 51.56 -1.76
C ARG A 15 42.57 50.92 -2.12
N ALA A 16 41.50 51.71 -2.12
CA ALA A 16 40.14 51.22 -2.32
C ALA A 16 39.72 51.23 -3.80
N SER A 17 38.83 50.31 -4.17
CA SER A 17 38.00 50.38 -5.39
C SER A 17 36.71 49.59 -5.11
N PRO A 18 35.51 50.16 -5.35
CA PRO A 18 34.26 49.53 -4.94
C PRO A 18 33.86 48.40 -5.88
N ALA A 19 34.03 47.15 -5.42
CA ALA A 19 33.34 46.01 -6.03
C ALA A 19 31.83 46.14 -5.76
N GLN A 20 31.01 46.19 -6.82
CA GLN A 20 29.55 46.20 -6.67
C GLN A 20 29.08 44.84 -6.14
N SER A 21 28.62 44.79 -4.89
CA SER A 21 27.88 43.65 -4.37
C SER A 21 26.50 43.61 -5.03
N SER A 22 26.23 42.58 -5.83
CA SER A 22 24.87 42.22 -6.22
C SER A 22 24.12 41.73 -4.98
N MET A 23 23.41 42.66 -4.32
CA MET A 23 22.59 42.37 -3.14
C MET A 23 21.51 41.34 -3.50
N VAL A 24 21.75 40.08 -3.13
CA VAL A 24 20.73 39.02 -3.22
C VAL A 24 19.61 39.40 -2.24
N ALA A 25 18.44 39.71 -2.78
CA ALA A 25 17.29 40.09 -1.97
C ALA A 25 16.87 38.93 -1.04
N PRO A 26 16.51 39.20 0.23
CA PRO A 26 16.09 38.17 1.16
C PRO A 26 14.80 37.52 0.66
N PHE A 27 14.75 36.18 0.69
CA PHE A 27 13.56 35.41 0.31
C PHE A 27 12.42 35.69 1.30
N THR A 28 11.51 36.59 0.90
CA THR A 28 10.23 36.81 1.58
C THR A 28 9.20 35.88 0.94
N GLY A 29 8.63 34.98 1.75
CA GLY A 29 7.80 33.88 1.26
C GLY A 29 6.53 34.32 0.53
N LEU A 30 5.95 33.39 -0.26
CA LEU A 30 4.75 33.61 -1.06
C LEU A 30 3.56 34.13 -0.24
N LYS A 31 3.31 35.44 -0.30
CA LYS A 31 2.05 36.04 0.15
C LYS A 31 1.02 35.91 -0.98
N SER A 32 0.15 34.91 -0.86
CA SER A 32 -1.00 34.76 -1.76
C SER A 32 -1.90 36.00 -1.67
N THR A 33 -1.83 36.85 -2.70
CA THR A 33 -2.77 37.93 -2.95
C THR A 33 -3.44 37.65 -4.28
N SER A 34 -4.60 36.97 -4.22
CA SER A 34 -5.39 36.56 -5.39
C SER A 34 -6.15 37.74 -6.00
N ALA A 35 -5.39 38.69 -6.56
CA ALA A 35 -5.89 39.83 -7.33
C ALA A 35 -5.40 39.71 -8.77
N PHE A 36 -6.20 39.08 -9.64
CA PHE A 36 -5.90 38.98 -11.06
C PHE A 36 -5.92 40.37 -11.72
N PRO A 37 -4.89 40.78 -12.48
CA PRO A 37 -4.97 42.00 -13.27
C PRO A 37 -5.99 41.80 -14.40
N VAL A 38 -7.14 42.50 -14.32
CA VAL A 38 -8.21 42.40 -15.33
C VAL A 38 -7.87 43.24 -16.57
N THR A 39 -6.80 42.87 -17.26
CA THR A 39 -6.47 43.36 -18.60
C THR A 39 -7.22 42.52 -19.65
N ARG A 40 -8.53 42.77 -19.80
CA ARG A 40 -9.34 42.20 -20.89
C ARG A 40 -8.81 42.66 -22.26
N LYS A 41 -7.87 41.91 -22.85
CA LYS A 41 -7.68 41.90 -24.31
C LYS A 41 -8.93 41.26 -24.92
N PRO A 42 -9.70 41.95 -25.78
CA PRO A 42 -10.99 41.44 -26.26
C PRO A 42 -10.84 40.25 -27.22
N ASN A 43 -9.74 40.21 -27.98
CA ASN A 43 -9.42 39.14 -28.93
C ASN A 43 -8.07 38.49 -28.56
N ALA A 44 -8.08 37.62 -27.56
CA ALA A 44 -7.06 36.59 -27.43
C ALA A 44 -7.58 35.34 -28.13
N ASP A 45 -6.98 34.94 -29.25
CA ASP A 45 -7.38 33.69 -29.90
C ASP A 45 -6.89 32.50 -29.05
N LEU A 46 -7.85 31.77 -28.49
CA LEU A 46 -7.62 30.61 -27.63
C LEU A 46 -7.46 29.31 -28.42
N SER A 47 -7.62 29.33 -29.76
CA SER A 47 -7.50 28.17 -30.65
C SER A 47 -6.19 27.39 -30.50
N HIS A 48 -5.10 28.11 -30.18
CA HIS A 48 -3.74 27.57 -30.06
C HIS A 48 -3.34 27.19 -28.62
N LEU A 49 -4.22 27.29 -27.62
CA LEU A 49 -3.92 26.73 -26.30
C LEU A 49 -3.89 25.19 -26.38
N PRO A 50 -2.86 24.52 -25.80
CA PRO A 50 -2.79 23.07 -25.78
C PRO A 50 -3.89 22.48 -24.87
N SER A 51 -5.06 22.21 -25.45
CA SER A 51 -6.18 21.60 -24.74
C SER A 51 -5.83 20.17 -24.33
N ASN A 52 -5.81 19.92 -23.03
CA ASN A 52 -5.65 18.58 -22.49
C ASN A 52 -6.85 17.65 -22.79
N GLY A 53 -7.95 18.15 -23.36
CA GLY A 53 -9.23 17.45 -23.51
C GLY A 53 -9.13 16.00 -23.98
N GLY A 54 -8.42 15.75 -25.09
CA GLY A 54 -8.23 14.38 -25.61
C GLY A 54 -7.36 13.47 -24.73
N ARG A 55 -6.49 14.03 -23.87
CA ARG A 55 -5.62 13.29 -22.95
C ARG A 55 -6.26 13.01 -21.59
N VAL A 56 -7.20 13.84 -21.11
CA VAL A 56 -7.84 13.61 -19.80
C VAL A 56 -8.70 12.34 -19.81
N HIS A 57 -9.33 11.98 -20.93
CA HIS A 57 -10.13 10.76 -21.05
C HIS A 57 -9.32 9.46 -20.85
N CYS A 58 -7.99 9.50 -20.99
CA CYS A 58 -7.10 8.37 -20.70
C CYS A 58 -6.71 8.27 -19.22
N MET A 59 -6.97 9.30 -18.41
CA MET A 59 -6.61 9.36 -16.99
C MET A 59 -7.72 8.74 -16.14
N LYS A 60 -7.45 7.58 -15.55
CA LYS A 60 -8.37 6.91 -14.61
C LYS A 60 -7.96 7.22 -13.18
N VAL A 61 -8.92 7.65 -12.36
CA VAL A 61 -8.75 7.80 -10.90
C VAL A 61 -8.98 6.44 -10.24
N TRP A 62 -8.15 6.08 -9.26
CA TRP A 62 -8.35 4.85 -8.48
C TRP A 62 -9.54 5.01 -7.51
N PRO A 63 -10.47 4.04 -7.39
CA PRO A 63 -11.60 4.15 -6.49
C PRO A 63 -11.17 4.22 -5.02
N ILE A 64 -11.65 5.25 -4.31
CA ILE A 64 -11.41 5.46 -2.87
C ILE A 64 -12.32 4.59 -1.97
N GLU A 65 -13.45 4.12 -2.53
CA GLU A 65 -14.46 3.30 -1.86
C GLU A 65 -14.75 2.04 -2.66
N GLY A 66 -15.43 1.07 -2.04
CA GLY A 66 -15.84 -0.17 -2.69
C GLY A 66 -14.70 -1.07 -3.20
N LYS A 67 -13.44 -0.82 -2.83
CA LYS A 67 -12.24 -1.55 -3.31
C LYS A 67 -11.24 -1.86 -2.18
N LYS A 68 -11.75 -2.25 -1.00
CA LYS A 68 -10.93 -2.77 0.12
C LYS A 68 -10.18 -4.05 -0.28
N LYS A 69 -9.17 -4.43 0.54
CA LYS A 69 -8.20 -5.48 0.21
C LYS A 69 -7.97 -6.46 1.36
N PHE A 70 -7.50 -7.64 0.98
CA PHE A 70 -7.33 -8.83 1.82
C PHE A 70 -5.95 -9.46 1.56
N GLU A 71 -4.90 -8.63 1.60
CA GLU A 71 -3.51 -9.00 1.30
C GLU A 71 -3.33 -9.70 -0.07
N THR A 72 -2.53 -10.78 -0.11
CA THR A 72 -2.10 -11.49 -1.32
C THR A 72 -3.26 -11.86 -2.23
N LEU A 73 -3.04 -11.77 -3.55
CA LEU A 73 -4.01 -12.02 -4.62
C LEU A 73 -5.23 -11.07 -4.66
N SER A 74 -5.55 -10.31 -3.60
CA SER A 74 -6.79 -9.49 -3.54
C SER A 74 -6.86 -8.26 -4.48
N TYR A 75 -5.80 -8.01 -5.26
CA TYR A 75 -5.80 -7.04 -6.38
C TYR A 75 -6.14 -7.66 -7.74
N LEU A 76 -6.13 -8.99 -7.85
CA LEU A 76 -6.54 -9.73 -9.05
C LEU A 76 -8.08 -9.79 -9.14
N PRO A 77 -8.65 -10.18 -10.30
CA PRO A 77 -10.03 -10.64 -10.36
C PRO A 77 -10.28 -11.79 -9.37
N GLN A 78 -11.53 -11.93 -8.91
CA GLN A 78 -11.92 -13.00 -7.99
C GLN A 78 -11.51 -14.37 -8.55
N LEU A 79 -10.88 -15.20 -7.71
CA LEU A 79 -10.43 -16.52 -8.10
C LEU A 79 -11.65 -17.41 -8.40
N LYS A 80 -11.68 -17.99 -9.61
CA LYS A 80 -12.57 -19.10 -9.95
C LYS A 80 -12.04 -20.38 -9.31
N ASP A 81 -12.91 -21.37 -9.16
CA ASP A 81 -12.65 -22.66 -8.49
C ASP A 81 -11.39 -23.37 -9.04
N GLU A 82 -11.21 -23.39 -10.36
CA GLU A 82 -9.98 -23.90 -10.99
C GLU A 82 -8.70 -23.19 -10.51
N ALA A 83 -8.76 -21.86 -10.33
CA ALA A 83 -7.63 -21.05 -9.92
C ALA A 83 -7.39 -21.18 -8.40
N LEU A 84 -8.48 -21.31 -7.62
CA LEU A 84 -8.45 -21.61 -6.19
C LEU A 84 -7.77 -22.96 -5.93
N LEU A 85 -8.21 -24.03 -6.63
CA LEU A 85 -7.62 -25.35 -6.57
C LEU A 85 -6.13 -25.31 -6.92
N LYS A 86 -5.71 -24.57 -7.95
CA LYS A 86 -4.28 -24.39 -8.31
C LYS A 86 -3.46 -23.70 -7.21
N GLN A 87 -4.04 -22.82 -6.39
CA GLN A 87 -3.35 -22.27 -5.20
C GLN A 87 -3.26 -23.29 -4.06
N ILE A 88 -4.32 -24.08 -3.84
CA ILE A 88 -4.34 -25.15 -2.82
C ILE A 88 -3.32 -26.24 -3.19
N GLU A 89 -3.29 -26.67 -4.45
CA GLU A 89 -2.27 -27.60 -4.96
C GLU A 89 -0.84 -27.05 -4.78
N TYR A 90 -0.62 -25.74 -4.95
CA TYR A 90 0.69 -25.13 -4.74
C TYR A 90 1.11 -25.27 -3.27
N LEU A 91 0.22 -24.96 -2.32
CA LEU A 91 0.41 -25.16 -0.89
C LEU A 91 0.75 -26.63 -0.57
N LEU A 92 0.00 -27.60 -1.12
CA LEU A 92 0.22 -29.03 -0.94
C LEU A 92 1.52 -29.54 -1.57
N ARG A 93 1.89 -29.06 -2.77
CA ARG A 93 3.18 -29.35 -3.42
C ARG A 93 4.36 -28.83 -2.59
N SER A 94 4.21 -27.65 -1.98
CA SER A 94 5.18 -27.03 -1.08
C SER A 94 5.25 -27.69 0.31
N LYS A 95 4.49 -28.76 0.57
CA LYS A 95 4.43 -29.49 1.84
C LYS A 95 4.00 -28.65 3.04
N TRP A 96 3.21 -27.61 2.79
CA TRP A 96 2.57 -26.83 3.84
C TRP A 96 1.23 -27.47 4.24
N ILE A 97 0.79 -27.18 5.46
CA ILE A 97 -0.47 -27.71 6.01
C ILE A 97 -1.55 -26.64 5.80
N PRO A 98 -2.61 -26.91 5.01
CA PRO A 98 -3.68 -25.95 4.78
C PRO A 98 -4.59 -25.82 6.01
N CYS A 99 -5.13 -24.63 6.22
CA CYS A 99 -6.17 -24.34 7.21
C CYS A 99 -7.10 -23.26 6.67
N LEU A 100 -8.33 -23.21 7.17
CA LEU A 100 -9.31 -22.18 6.84
C LEU A 100 -9.53 -21.28 8.07
N GLU A 101 -9.70 -19.99 7.82
CA GLU A 101 -10.13 -19.03 8.84
C GLU A 101 -11.25 -18.14 8.30
N PHE A 102 -12.20 -17.79 9.16
CA PHE A 102 -13.37 -16.97 8.81
C PHE A 102 -13.60 -15.81 9.78
N CYS A 103 -14.17 -14.71 9.30
CA CYS A 103 -14.47 -13.53 10.11
C CYS A 103 -15.59 -12.68 9.50
N PRO A 104 -16.57 -12.16 10.27
CA PRO A 104 -17.59 -11.24 9.76
C PRO A 104 -17.06 -9.80 9.55
N LYS A 105 -15.95 -9.40 10.18
CA LYS A 105 -15.42 -8.03 10.09
C LYS A 105 -14.44 -7.79 8.93
N GLY A 106 -13.73 -8.82 8.46
CA GLY A 106 -12.85 -8.80 7.29
C GLY A 106 -11.57 -7.95 7.36
N PHE A 107 -11.45 -6.99 8.29
CA PHE A 107 -10.36 -6.00 8.32
C PHE A 107 -9.79 -5.77 9.73
N VAL A 108 -8.59 -5.19 9.81
CA VAL A 108 -7.95 -4.79 11.07
C VAL A 108 -8.51 -3.47 11.62
N TRP A 109 -8.46 -3.30 12.94
CA TRP A 109 -8.81 -2.04 13.63
C TRP A 109 -7.86 -1.77 14.83
N ARG A 110 -8.10 -0.70 15.61
CA ARG A 110 -7.26 -0.28 16.76
C ARG A 110 -8.11 0.27 17.92
N GLU A 111 -8.68 -0.67 18.66
CA GLU A 111 -9.55 -0.47 19.83
C GLU A 111 -8.77 -0.67 21.13
N ASN A 112 -8.09 -1.81 21.28
CA ASN A 112 -7.52 -2.21 22.57
C ASN A 112 -6.16 -1.56 22.89
N HIS A 113 -5.30 -1.32 21.89
CA HIS A 113 -4.04 -0.59 22.10
C HIS A 113 -3.51 0.09 20.82
N ARG A 114 -2.55 1.03 20.98
CA ARG A 114 -2.03 1.85 19.87
C ARG A 114 -0.50 1.88 19.72
N SER A 115 0.24 1.11 20.51
CA SER A 115 1.70 0.94 20.37
C SER A 115 2.13 0.45 18.97
N PRO A 116 3.40 0.64 18.56
CA PRO A 116 3.96 -0.02 17.38
C PRO A 116 3.67 -1.53 17.38
N GLY A 117 3.41 -2.10 16.19
CA GLY A 117 3.13 -3.53 16.01
C GLY A 117 1.75 -4.03 16.52
N TYR A 118 0.97 -3.21 17.23
CA TYR A 118 -0.33 -3.62 17.75
C TYR A 118 -1.51 -3.24 16.84
N TYR A 119 -2.31 -4.23 16.46
CA TYR A 119 -3.55 -4.09 15.70
C TYR A 119 -4.54 -5.18 16.10
N ASP A 120 -5.82 -4.85 16.13
CA ASP A 120 -6.94 -5.75 16.36
C ASP A 120 -7.43 -6.33 15.02
N GLY A 121 -8.16 -7.45 15.04
CA GLY A 121 -8.70 -8.07 13.80
C GLY A 121 -7.70 -8.81 12.90
N ARG A 122 -6.43 -8.98 13.33
CA ARG A 122 -5.42 -9.79 12.61
C ARG A 122 -5.78 -11.28 12.60
N TYR A 123 -6.13 -11.80 13.78
CA TYR A 123 -6.63 -13.16 13.96
C TYR A 123 -8.09 -13.23 13.53
N TRP A 124 -8.42 -14.30 12.81
CA TRP A 124 -9.78 -14.68 12.41
C TRP A 124 -10.14 -15.99 13.13
N THR A 125 -11.40 -16.42 13.09
CA THR A 125 -11.82 -17.68 13.73
C THR A 125 -11.35 -18.85 12.89
N MET A 126 -10.66 -19.83 13.50
CA MET A 126 -10.25 -21.05 12.82
C MET A 126 -11.48 -21.92 12.49
N TRP A 127 -11.55 -22.40 11.24
CA TRP A 127 -12.53 -23.40 10.85
C TRP A 127 -11.95 -24.81 11.06
N LYS A 128 -12.62 -25.61 11.89
CA LYS A 128 -12.19 -26.95 12.34
C LYS A 128 -10.74 -26.93 12.87
N LEU A 129 -9.79 -27.52 12.14
CA LEU A 129 -8.35 -27.59 12.47
C LEU A 129 -7.52 -27.57 11.17
N PRO A 130 -6.20 -27.30 11.23
CA PRO A 130 -5.32 -27.47 10.08
C PRO A 130 -5.37 -28.91 9.57
N MET A 131 -5.44 -29.08 8.25
CA MET A 131 -5.71 -30.36 7.60
C MET A 131 -4.43 -31.18 7.45
N PHE A 132 -3.88 -31.64 8.58
CA PHE A 132 -2.67 -32.46 8.65
C PHE A 132 -2.82 -33.73 7.80
N GLY A 133 -1.83 -34.02 6.95
CA GLY A 133 -1.85 -35.19 6.07
C GLY A 133 -2.76 -35.06 4.83
N CYS A 134 -3.43 -33.93 4.62
CA CYS A 134 -4.20 -33.68 3.41
C CYS A 134 -3.31 -33.74 2.16
N THR A 135 -3.76 -34.47 1.13
CA THR A 135 -3.05 -34.65 -0.16
C THR A 135 -3.88 -34.20 -1.36
N ASP A 136 -5.16 -33.89 -1.15
CA ASP A 136 -6.13 -33.56 -2.20
C ASP A 136 -6.67 -32.14 -2.02
N ALA A 137 -6.60 -31.33 -3.07
CA ALA A 137 -7.09 -29.96 -3.06
C ALA A 137 -8.63 -29.88 -2.98
N VAL A 138 -9.36 -30.90 -3.45
CA VAL A 138 -10.82 -30.94 -3.43
C VAL A 138 -11.36 -31.04 -2.00
N GLN A 139 -10.64 -31.70 -1.09
CA GLN A 139 -11.01 -31.75 0.33
C GLN A 139 -11.00 -30.35 0.97
N VAL A 140 -9.98 -29.54 0.66
CA VAL A 140 -9.87 -28.15 1.15
C VAL A 140 -10.95 -27.25 0.54
N ALA A 141 -11.32 -27.48 -0.73
CA ALA A 141 -12.41 -26.77 -1.38
C ALA A 141 -13.79 -27.14 -0.79
N LYS A 142 -14.03 -28.43 -0.49
CA LYS A 142 -15.25 -28.88 0.21
C LYS A 142 -15.36 -28.30 1.62
N GLU A 143 -14.25 -28.15 2.33
CA GLU A 143 -14.21 -27.47 3.63
C GLU A 143 -14.55 -25.97 3.52
N LEU A 144 -14.19 -25.32 2.40
CA LEU A 144 -14.63 -23.95 2.10
C LEU A 144 -16.14 -23.87 1.83
N GLU A 145 -16.69 -24.80 1.05
CA GLU A 145 -18.13 -24.89 0.80
C GLU A 145 -18.94 -25.12 2.09
N GLU A 146 -18.48 -26.00 2.99
CA GLU A 146 -19.10 -26.22 4.30
C GLU A 146 -19.02 -24.97 5.18
N CYS A 147 -17.87 -24.28 5.22
CA CYS A 147 -17.70 -23.04 5.98
C CYS A 147 -18.57 -21.89 5.42
N GLN A 148 -18.66 -21.76 4.10
CA GLN A 148 -19.52 -20.77 3.42
C GLN A 148 -21.01 -21.05 3.67
N LYS A 149 -21.42 -22.32 3.71
CA LYS A 149 -22.81 -22.72 3.97
C LYS A 149 -23.24 -22.41 5.41
N GLU A 150 -22.36 -22.60 6.37
CA GLU A 150 -22.63 -22.31 7.79
C GLU A 150 -22.54 -20.79 8.09
N TYR A 151 -21.60 -20.08 7.45
CA TYR A 151 -21.34 -18.65 7.66
C TYR A 151 -21.37 -17.84 6.35
N PRO A 152 -22.53 -17.71 5.68
CA PRO A 152 -22.64 -17.03 4.38
C PRO A 152 -22.26 -15.54 4.42
N ASP A 153 -22.39 -14.91 5.58
CA ASP A 153 -22.06 -13.49 5.82
C ASP A 153 -20.61 -13.25 6.28
N ALA A 154 -19.76 -14.31 6.33
CA ALA A 154 -18.37 -14.20 6.73
C ALA A 154 -17.41 -14.12 5.53
N PHE A 155 -16.31 -13.37 5.69
CA PHE A 155 -15.12 -13.52 4.84
C PHE A 155 -14.41 -14.82 5.22
N ILE A 156 -13.95 -15.61 4.23
CA ILE A 156 -13.20 -16.85 4.48
C ILE A 156 -11.88 -16.80 3.70
N ARG A 157 -10.78 -17.07 4.39
CA ARG A 157 -9.42 -17.12 3.82
C ARG A 157 -8.82 -18.51 3.99
N ILE A 158 -8.04 -18.94 3.00
CA ILE A 158 -7.21 -20.15 3.08
C ILE A 158 -5.79 -19.71 3.44
N ILE A 159 -5.22 -20.40 4.42
CA ILE A 159 -3.87 -20.17 4.93
C ILE A 159 -3.06 -21.48 4.89
N GLY A 160 -1.73 -21.37 4.90
CA GLY A 160 -0.85 -22.54 4.90
C GLY A 160 0.37 -22.36 5.79
N PHE A 161 0.66 -23.37 6.60
CA PHE A 161 1.75 -23.37 7.58
C PHE A 161 2.93 -24.25 7.14
N ASP A 162 4.14 -23.73 7.30
CA ASP A 162 5.39 -24.48 7.22
C ASP A 162 5.85 -24.84 8.63
N ASN A 163 5.78 -26.13 8.98
CA ASN A 163 6.13 -26.62 10.31
C ASN A 163 7.64 -26.59 10.59
N ASN A 164 8.49 -26.61 9.55
CA ASN A 164 9.94 -26.61 9.69
C ASN A 164 10.46 -25.18 9.90
N ARG A 165 9.87 -24.21 9.19
CA ARG A 165 10.15 -22.77 9.34
C ARG A 165 9.32 -22.09 10.44
N GLN A 166 8.34 -22.80 11.01
CA GLN A 166 7.42 -22.34 12.07
C GLN A 166 6.67 -21.04 11.72
N VAL A 167 6.27 -20.89 10.45
CA VAL A 167 5.58 -19.69 9.95
C VAL A 167 4.41 -20.03 9.03
N GLN A 168 3.42 -19.15 9.02
CA GLN A 168 2.41 -19.10 7.97
C GLN A 168 3.07 -18.58 6.68
N CYS A 169 3.12 -19.41 5.65
CA CYS A 169 3.78 -19.11 4.36
C CYS A 169 2.84 -18.54 3.30
N ILE A 170 1.53 -18.74 3.46
CA ILE A 170 0.51 -18.29 2.51
C ILE A 170 -0.77 -17.88 3.22
N SER A 171 -1.43 -16.86 2.66
CA SER A 171 -2.73 -16.33 3.07
C SER A 171 -3.37 -15.67 1.85
N PHE A 172 -4.58 -16.09 1.48
CA PHE A 172 -5.37 -15.43 0.44
C PHE A 172 -6.87 -15.55 0.74
N ILE A 173 -7.64 -14.56 0.32
CA ILE A 173 -9.11 -14.58 0.41
C ILE A 173 -9.66 -15.64 -0.55
N ALA A 174 -10.56 -16.49 -0.06
CA ALA A 174 -11.21 -17.55 -0.84
C ALA A 174 -12.68 -17.21 -1.12
N TYR A 175 -13.41 -16.76 -0.10
CA TYR A 175 -14.80 -16.30 -0.20
C TYR A 175 -14.99 -14.92 0.44
N LYS A 176 -15.92 -14.14 -0.12
CA LYS A 176 -16.41 -12.86 0.42
C LYS A 176 -17.94 -12.91 0.46
N PRO A 177 -18.58 -12.37 1.50
CA PRO A 177 -20.03 -12.30 1.59
C PRO A 177 -20.60 -11.35 0.52
N VAL A 178 -21.88 -11.57 0.19
CA VAL A 178 -22.59 -10.81 -0.86
C VAL A 178 -22.56 -9.31 -0.54
N GLY A 179 -22.15 -8.50 -1.53
CA GLY A 179 -21.99 -7.05 -1.40
C GLY A 179 -20.56 -6.55 -1.17
N TYR A 180 -19.55 -7.43 -1.11
CA TYR A 180 -18.13 -7.05 -0.97
C TYR A 180 -17.26 -7.49 -2.17
N ASP A 181 -16.88 -6.53 -3.03
CA ASP A 181 -16.00 -6.70 -4.21
C ASP A 181 -14.52 -6.32 -4.01
#